data_AF-A0A2D5ESU4-F1
#
_entry.id   AF-A0A2D5ESU4-F1
#
_cell.length_a   1.000
_cell.length_b   1.000
_cell.length_c   1.000
_cell.angle_alpha   90.00
_cell.angle_beta   90.00
_cell.angle_gamma   90.00
#
_symmetry.space_group_name_H-M   'P 1'
#
loop_
_entity.id
_entity.type
_entity.pdbx_description
1 polymer ?
#
loop_
_entity_poly.entity_id
_entity_poly.type
_entity_poly.pdbx_seq_one_letter_code
_entity_poly.pdbx_strand_id
1 'polypeptide(L)'
;MAAETEANRSAPPASGPPPTPEQADTAFLDHLRQAGLVHELTDSLRGILLERLEPRDDEDARRLDLLALYYGTEDPEVRARRMQKDRWVLHDDQDRVSAHDLVRRLTELAPELGEVSLERIGSDDGPLVLRAGEHLSAVTDVEEDDDDLDTGQIDLSEIEEQVSVTVRSLVRAVNVLLDRHGVRERFVPLRGDGRREAFLAAGVSEALSLCNGACLEEDSPERLMEFAAW
;
A
#
# COMPACT_ATOMS: atom_id res chain seq x y z
N MET A 1 51.39 32.06 25.75
CA MET A 1 51.21 30.90 26.65
C MET A 1 50.02 31.17 27.53
N ALA A 2 49.20 30.13 27.75
CA ALA A 2 47.83 30.11 28.30
C ALA A 2 46.74 30.45 27.27
N ALA A 3 45.70 29.65 27.06
CA ALA A 3 45.39 28.28 27.45
C ALA A 3 44.25 27.84 26.53
N GLU A 4 44.37 26.66 25.92
CA GLU A 4 43.34 26.02 25.12
C GLU A 4 42.10 25.76 25.98
N THR A 5 40.94 26.27 25.56
CA THR A 5 39.65 25.82 26.07
C THR A 5 38.98 25.05 24.94
N GLU A 6 39.38 23.79 24.79
CA GLU A 6 38.78 22.87 23.84
C GLU A 6 37.43 22.42 24.42
N ALA A 7 36.37 22.96 23.84
CA ALA A 7 35.00 22.64 24.21
C ALA A 7 34.74 21.16 23.93
N ASN A 8 34.54 20.40 25.01
CA ASN A 8 34.08 19.03 25.05
C ASN A 8 32.72 18.91 24.33
N ARG A 9 32.75 18.70 23.00
CA ARG A 9 31.58 18.30 22.21
C ARG A 9 31.36 16.82 22.45
N SER A 10 30.54 16.52 23.46
CA SER A 10 30.00 15.18 23.69
C SER A 10 29.30 14.72 22.42
N ALA A 11 29.87 13.72 21.74
CA ALA A 11 29.22 13.06 20.63
C ALA A 11 27.88 12.47 21.10
N PRO A 12 26.81 12.51 20.27
CA PRO A 12 25.57 11.81 20.61
C PRO A 12 25.87 10.31 20.80
N PRO A 13 25.18 9.63 21.73
CA PRO A 13 25.40 8.21 21.94
C PRO A 13 25.14 7.48 20.63
N ALA A 14 26.10 6.64 20.22
CA ALA A 14 25.96 5.79 19.05
C ALA A 14 24.69 4.96 19.20
N SER A 15 23.78 5.10 18.23
CA SER A 15 22.62 4.25 18.04
C SER A 15 23.06 2.79 18.18
N GLY A 16 22.29 2.00 18.93
CA GLY A 16 22.58 0.57 19.14
C GLY A 16 22.73 -0.20 17.82
N PRO A 17 23.17 -1.47 17.89
CA PRO A 17 23.22 -2.33 16.70
C PRO A 17 21.83 -2.34 16.01
N PRO A 18 21.80 -2.40 14.66
CA PRO A 18 20.54 -2.49 13.93
C PRO A 18 19.74 -3.71 14.42
N PRO A 19 18.39 -3.63 14.39
CA PRO A 19 17.55 -4.74 14.81
C PRO A 19 17.85 -5.99 13.98
N THR A 20 17.71 -7.16 14.60
CA THR A 20 17.76 -8.42 13.85
C THR A 20 16.52 -8.55 12.93
N PRO A 21 16.57 -9.37 11.87
CA PRO A 21 15.40 -9.60 11.00
C PRO A 21 14.14 -9.98 11.79
N GLU A 22 14.25 -10.92 12.74
CA GLU A 22 13.13 -11.33 13.59
C GLU A 22 12.57 -10.20 14.46
N GLN A 23 13.44 -9.29 14.95
CA GLN A 23 13.01 -8.10 15.69
C GLN A 23 12.27 -7.11 14.79
N ALA A 24 12.75 -6.90 13.57
CA ALA A 24 12.11 -6.03 12.58
C ALA A 24 10.74 -6.59 12.15
N ASP A 25 10.67 -7.90 11.90
CA ASP A 25 9.45 -8.62 11.53
C ASP A 25 8.41 -8.58 12.67
N THR A 26 8.86 -8.76 13.91
CA THR A 26 8.00 -8.63 15.10
C THR A 26 7.47 -7.21 15.26
N ALA A 27 8.33 -6.20 15.11
CA ALA A 27 7.94 -4.80 15.20
C ALA A 27 6.92 -4.41 14.12
N PHE A 28 7.10 -4.90 12.89
CA PHE A 28 6.14 -4.72 11.81
C PHE A 28 4.75 -5.28 12.17
N LEU A 29 4.68 -6.52 12.65
CA LEU A 29 3.41 -7.12 13.07
C LEU A 29 2.78 -6.39 14.27
N ASP A 30 3.59 -5.83 15.17
CA ASP A 30 3.09 -5.00 16.27
C ASP A 30 2.52 -3.67 15.78
N HIS A 31 3.15 -3.00 14.81
CA HIS A 31 2.61 -1.77 14.21
C HIS A 31 1.26 -2.03 13.52
N LEU A 32 1.14 -3.11 12.75
CA LEU A 32 -0.13 -3.49 12.13
C LEU A 32 -1.22 -3.75 13.17
N ARG A 33 -0.90 -4.52 14.22
CA ARG A 33 -1.84 -4.81 15.31
C ARG A 33 -2.27 -3.55 16.06
N GLN A 34 -1.35 -2.61 16.30
CA GLN A 34 -1.65 -1.32 16.94
C GLN A 34 -2.53 -0.42 16.07
N ALA A 35 -2.36 -0.49 14.75
CA ALA A 35 -3.22 0.17 13.77
C ALA A 35 -4.60 -0.52 13.60
N GLY A 36 -4.92 -1.54 14.41
CA GLY A 36 -6.20 -2.24 14.35
C GLY A 36 -6.32 -3.25 13.21
N LEU A 37 -5.24 -3.48 12.46
CA LEU A 37 -5.14 -4.51 11.42
C LEU A 37 -4.72 -5.84 12.05
N VAL A 38 -4.81 -6.93 11.27
CA VAL A 38 -4.38 -8.28 11.70
C VAL A 38 -4.95 -8.69 13.06
N HIS A 39 -6.21 -8.34 13.30
CA HIS A 39 -6.86 -8.43 14.62
C HIS A 39 -6.86 -9.83 15.26
N GLU A 40 -6.76 -10.89 14.47
CA GLU A 40 -6.69 -12.28 14.95
C GLU A 40 -5.25 -12.78 15.18
N LEU A 41 -4.26 -11.90 15.02
CA LEU A 41 -2.86 -12.20 15.26
C LEU A 41 -2.59 -12.32 16.77
N THR A 42 -2.82 -13.52 17.30
CA THR A 42 -2.41 -13.92 18.64
C THR A 42 -0.90 -14.12 18.71
N ASP A 43 -0.33 -14.06 19.92
CA ASP A 43 1.12 -14.29 20.11
C ASP A 43 1.52 -15.71 19.70
N SER A 44 0.64 -16.70 19.90
CA SER A 44 0.86 -18.07 19.42
C SER A 44 0.88 -18.15 17.88
N LEU A 45 -0.07 -17.48 17.22
CA LEU A 45 -0.08 -17.43 15.75
C LEU A 45 1.14 -16.70 15.21
N ARG A 46 1.54 -15.59 15.84
CA ARG A 46 2.78 -14.86 15.50
C ARG A 46 3.99 -15.78 15.53
N GLY A 47 4.17 -16.55 16.60
CA GLY A 47 5.26 -17.52 16.71
C GLY A 47 5.27 -18.54 15.57
N ILE A 48 4.10 -19.07 15.22
CA ILE A 48 3.95 -20.01 14.08
C ILE A 48 4.31 -19.34 12.74
N LEU A 49 3.89 -18.08 12.52
CA LEU A 49 4.19 -17.37 11.27
C LEU A 49 5.69 -17.11 11.13
N LEU A 50 6.35 -16.66 12.21
CA LEU A 50 7.79 -16.42 12.22
C LEU A 50 8.59 -17.71 12.00
N GLU A 51 8.15 -18.83 12.57
CA GLU A 51 8.79 -20.15 12.35
C GLU A 51 8.61 -20.65 10.91
N ARG A 52 7.48 -20.32 10.27
CA ARG A 52 7.18 -20.71 8.88
C ARG A 52 7.77 -19.77 7.83
N LEU A 53 8.26 -18.60 8.22
CA LEU A 53 8.79 -17.62 7.30
C LEU A 53 10.10 -18.14 6.69
N GLU A 54 10.16 -18.17 5.37
CA GLU A 54 11.38 -18.57 4.68
C GLU A 54 12.46 -17.47 4.80
N PRO A 55 13.74 -17.83 4.99
CA PRO A 55 14.81 -16.83 5.05
C PRO A 55 14.89 -16.03 3.76
N ARG A 56 14.82 -14.69 3.88
CA ARG A 56 15.09 -13.75 2.80
C ARG A 56 15.90 -12.57 3.31
N ASP A 57 16.77 -12.03 2.46
CA ASP A 57 17.58 -10.85 2.80
C ASP A 57 16.75 -9.57 2.76
N ASP A 58 15.83 -9.47 1.79
CA ASP A 58 14.92 -8.35 1.60
C ASP A 58 13.86 -8.31 2.72
N GLU A 59 13.82 -7.21 3.46
CA GLU A 59 12.89 -6.97 4.56
C GLU A 59 11.45 -6.79 4.10
N ASP A 60 11.23 -6.06 3.01
CA ASP A 60 9.88 -5.81 2.50
C ASP A 60 9.32 -7.11 1.90
N ALA A 61 10.16 -7.93 1.26
CA ALA A 61 9.76 -9.27 0.83
C ALA A 61 9.34 -10.20 1.99
N ARG A 62 10.08 -10.18 3.11
CA ARG A 62 9.73 -10.95 4.33
C ARG A 62 8.40 -10.48 4.93
N ARG A 63 8.17 -9.17 5.00
CA ARG A 63 6.92 -8.58 5.50
C ARG A 63 5.72 -9.03 4.67
N LEU A 64 5.84 -8.98 3.35
CA LEU A 64 4.80 -9.46 2.45
C LEU A 64 4.56 -10.98 2.58
N ASP A 65 5.62 -11.77 2.77
CA ASP A 65 5.50 -13.22 3.01
C ASP A 65 4.78 -13.51 4.33
N LEU A 66 5.05 -12.75 5.41
CA LEU A 66 4.33 -12.87 6.69
C LEU A 66 2.84 -12.60 6.53
N LEU A 67 2.47 -11.56 5.77
CA LEU A 67 1.07 -11.25 5.50
C LEU A 67 0.42 -12.28 4.59
N ALA A 68 1.14 -12.77 3.58
CA ALA A 68 0.68 -13.86 2.73
C ALA A 68 0.42 -15.14 3.55
N LEU A 69 1.25 -15.45 4.54
CA LEU A 69 1.01 -16.56 5.47
C LEU A 69 -0.19 -16.31 6.40
N TYR A 70 -0.36 -15.07 6.90
CA TYR A 70 -1.46 -14.72 7.81
C TYR A 70 -2.82 -14.74 7.11
N TYR A 71 -2.93 -14.11 5.93
CA TYR A 71 -4.17 -14.06 5.15
C TYR A 71 -4.38 -15.33 4.33
N GLY A 72 -3.32 -16.01 3.90
CA GLY A 72 -3.36 -17.25 3.12
C GLY A 72 -3.58 -18.53 3.92
N THR A 73 -4.22 -18.44 5.10
CA THR A 73 -4.53 -19.61 5.91
C THR A 73 -5.36 -20.66 5.14
N GLU A 74 -5.18 -21.93 5.49
CA GLU A 74 -5.86 -23.06 4.84
C GLU A 74 -7.35 -23.09 5.15
N ASP A 75 -7.77 -22.53 6.29
CA ASP A 75 -9.18 -22.40 6.66
C ASP A 75 -9.87 -21.31 5.81
N PRO A 76 -10.80 -21.67 4.91
CA PRO A 76 -11.41 -20.71 4.00
C PRO A 76 -12.27 -19.65 4.72
N GLU A 77 -12.90 -20.00 5.84
CA GLU A 77 -13.76 -19.08 6.59
C GLU A 77 -12.91 -18.04 7.33
N VAL A 78 -11.81 -18.49 7.95
CA VAL A 78 -10.84 -17.60 8.61
C VAL A 78 -10.17 -16.70 7.57
N ARG A 79 -9.76 -17.24 6.43
CA ARG A 79 -9.19 -16.47 5.32
C ARG A 79 -10.14 -15.38 4.85
N ALA A 80 -11.37 -15.74 4.49
CA ALA A 80 -12.36 -14.79 3.99
C ALA A 80 -12.64 -13.68 5.02
N ARG A 81 -12.78 -14.05 6.31
CA ARG A 81 -13.02 -13.09 7.39
C ARG A 81 -11.85 -12.11 7.57
N ARG A 82 -10.60 -12.60 7.60
CA ARG A 82 -9.40 -11.75 7.73
C ARG A 82 -9.24 -10.83 6.53
N MET A 83 -9.34 -11.38 5.31
CA MET A 83 -9.23 -10.61 4.08
C MET A 83 -10.30 -9.53 4.01
N GLN A 84 -11.56 -9.84 4.32
CA GLN A 84 -12.64 -8.86 4.31
C GLN A 84 -12.47 -7.78 5.38
N LYS A 85 -12.01 -8.18 6.58
CA LYS A 85 -11.89 -7.26 7.71
C LYS A 85 -10.79 -6.23 7.49
N ASP A 86 -9.66 -6.65 6.95
CA ASP A 86 -8.48 -5.78 6.75
C ASP A 86 -8.39 -5.29 5.28
N ARG A 87 -9.33 -5.69 4.42
CA ARG A 87 -9.38 -5.48 2.95
C ARG A 87 -8.03 -5.74 2.28
N TRP A 88 -7.43 -6.89 2.59
CA TRP A 88 -6.10 -7.26 2.09
C TRP A 88 -6.11 -7.56 0.59
N VAL A 89 -5.24 -6.86 -0.14
CA VAL A 89 -4.92 -7.14 -1.55
C VAL A 89 -3.42 -7.30 -1.71
N LEU A 90 -3.02 -8.33 -2.45
CA LEU A 90 -1.66 -8.53 -2.93
C LEU A 90 -1.71 -8.71 -4.45
N HIS A 91 -0.92 -7.94 -5.16
CA HIS A 91 -0.66 -8.09 -6.58
C HIS A 91 0.81 -8.47 -6.79
N ASP A 92 1.06 -9.41 -7.68
CA ASP A 92 2.40 -9.82 -8.12
C ASP A 92 2.50 -9.50 -9.61
N ASP A 93 3.56 -8.81 -10.02
CA ASP A 93 3.77 -8.38 -11.42
C ASP A 93 3.86 -9.57 -12.42
N GLN A 94 4.15 -10.77 -11.92
CA GLN A 94 4.18 -11.99 -12.71
C GLN A 94 2.78 -12.57 -12.96
N ASP A 95 1.79 -12.15 -12.17
CA ASP A 95 0.43 -12.61 -12.34
C ASP A 95 -0.20 -11.94 -13.56
N ARG A 96 -0.63 -12.74 -14.54
CA ARG A 96 -1.37 -12.27 -15.72
C ARG A 96 -2.83 -11.97 -15.35
N VAL A 97 -3.04 -10.89 -14.60
CA VAL A 97 -4.35 -10.41 -14.16
C VAL A 97 -4.75 -9.20 -15.01
N SER A 98 -5.99 -9.18 -15.51
CA SER A 98 -6.48 -8.01 -16.24
C SER A 98 -6.84 -6.87 -15.28
N ALA A 99 -6.85 -5.62 -15.76
CA ALA A 99 -7.33 -4.48 -14.98
C ALA A 99 -8.77 -4.69 -14.47
N HIS A 100 -9.63 -5.34 -15.26
CA HIS A 100 -10.99 -5.69 -14.84
C HIS A 100 -11.00 -6.69 -13.67
N ASP A 101 -10.11 -7.68 -13.69
CA ASP A 101 -9.97 -8.63 -12.59
C ASP A 101 -9.44 -7.96 -11.31
N LEU A 102 -8.52 -7.00 -11.44
CA LEU A 102 -8.03 -6.21 -10.30
C LEU A 102 -9.14 -5.35 -9.68
N VAL A 103 -9.91 -4.63 -10.51
CA VAL A 103 -11.07 -3.84 -10.06
C VAL A 103 -12.10 -4.74 -9.37
N ARG A 104 -12.38 -5.92 -9.93
CA ARG A 104 -13.27 -6.90 -9.29
C ARG A 104 -12.75 -7.33 -7.91
N ARG A 105 -11.47 -7.67 -7.79
CA ARG A 105 -10.86 -8.06 -6.49
C ARG A 105 -10.93 -6.93 -5.45
N LEU A 106 -10.64 -5.69 -5.85
CA LEU A 106 -10.71 -4.52 -4.98
C LEU A 106 -12.13 -4.27 -4.48
N THR A 107 -13.11 -4.43 -5.36
CA THR A 107 -14.53 -4.12 -5.08
C THR A 107 -15.24 -5.23 -4.32
N GLU A 108 -14.81 -6.49 -4.46
CA GLU A 108 -15.20 -7.60 -3.58
C GLU A 108 -14.87 -7.31 -2.11
N LEU A 109 -13.75 -6.61 -1.85
CA LEU A 109 -13.35 -6.17 -0.52
C LEU A 109 -14.01 -4.86 -0.08
N ALA A 110 -14.69 -4.15 -0.97
CA ALA A 110 -15.39 -2.90 -0.73
C ALA A 110 -16.86 -2.96 -1.18
N PRO A 111 -17.70 -3.80 -0.53
CA PRO A 111 -19.09 -4.00 -0.93
C PRO A 111 -19.94 -2.73 -0.87
N GLU A 112 -19.50 -1.69 -0.15
CA GLU A 112 -20.17 -0.38 -0.07
C GLU A 112 -20.23 0.36 -1.41
N LEU A 113 -19.35 0.02 -2.35
CA LEU A 113 -19.33 0.59 -3.69
C LEU A 113 -20.39 -0.02 -4.62
N GLY A 114 -20.92 -1.20 -4.29
CA GLY A 114 -21.82 -1.94 -5.17
C GLY A 114 -21.12 -2.43 -6.44
N GLU A 115 -21.82 -2.37 -7.57
CA GLU A 115 -21.24 -2.74 -8.87
C GLU A 115 -20.34 -1.62 -9.39
N VAL A 116 -19.09 -1.96 -9.67
CA VAL A 116 -18.10 -1.04 -10.23
C VAL A 116 -17.65 -1.54 -11.61
N SER A 117 -17.73 -0.66 -12.61
CA SER A 117 -17.24 -0.94 -13.96
C SER A 117 -16.04 -0.08 -14.31
N LEU A 118 -15.08 -0.69 -15.01
CA LEU A 118 -13.98 0.01 -15.66
C LEU A 118 -14.40 0.31 -17.10
N GLU A 119 -14.49 1.58 -17.46
CA GLU A 119 -14.99 2.00 -18.78
C GLU A 119 -14.17 3.16 -19.35
N ARG A 120 -14.22 3.35 -20.67
CA ARG A 120 -13.71 4.56 -21.33
C ARG A 120 -14.87 5.49 -21.66
N ILE A 121 -14.69 6.78 -21.41
CA ILE A 121 -15.71 7.78 -21.74
C ILE A 121 -15.48 8.33 -23.14
N GLY A 122 -16.53 8.29 -23.97
CA GLY A 122 -16.60 8.98 -25.27
C GLY A 122 -16.15 8.13 -26.45
N SER A 123 -14.91 7.61 -26.43
CA SER A 123 -14.33 6.77 -27.47
C SER A 123 -13.42 5.68 -26.88
N ASP A 124 -12.97 4.75 -27.73
CA ASP A 124 -12.01 3.69 -27.35
C ASP A 124 -10.64 4.25 -26.93
N ASP A 125 -10.34 5.50 -27.29
CA ASP A 125 -9.16 6.26 -26.88
C ASP A 125 -9.47 7.28 -25.77
N GLY A 126 -10.71 7.27 -25.26
CA GLY A 126 -11.15 8.18 -24.21
C GLY A 126 -10.55 7.87 -22.83
N PRO A 127 -10.63 8.82 -21.88
CA PRO A 127 -10.10 8.62 -20.54
C PRO A 127 -10.75 7.41 -19.86
N LEU A 128 -9.91 6.64 -19.16
CA LEU A 128 -10.35 5.49 -18.41
C LEU A 128 -10.91 5.93 -17.05
N VAL A 129 -12.05 5.38 -16.67
CA VAL A 129 -12.75 5.72 -15.43
C VAL A 129 -13.29 4.48 -14.73
N LEU A 130 -13.39 4.56 -13.41
CA LEU A 130 -14.21 3.67 -12.61
C LEU A 130 -15.58 4.31 -12.36
N ARG A 131 -16.65 3.59 -12.67
CA ARG A 131 -18.03 4.00 -12.39
C ARG A 131 -18.63 3.11 -11.31
N ALA A 132 -19.21 3.71 -10.28
CA ALA A 132 -20.00 3.07 -9.24
C ALA A 132 -21.34 3.80 -9.10
N GLY A 133 -22.39 3.28 -9.74
CA GLY A 133 -23.68 3.96 -9.82
C GLY A 133 -23.58 5.36 -10.46
N GLU A 134 -23.86 6.40 -9.67
CA GLU A 134 -23.80 7.82 -10.09
C GLU A 134 -22.40 8.44 -9.94
N HIS A 135 -21.46 7.74 -9.29
CA HIS A 135 -20.10 8.23 -9.04
C HIS A 135 -19.09 7.73 -10.09
N LEU A 136 -18.13 8.59 -10.42
CA LEU A 136 -17.13 8.38 -11.47
C LEU A 136 -15.75 8.87 -11.05
N SER A 137 -14.75 7.99 -10.95
CA SER A 137 -13.36 8.39 -10.72
C SER A 137 -12.53 8.19 -11.97
N ALA A 138 -11.68 9.15 -12.31
CA ALA A 138 -10.67 8.95 -13.33
C ALA A 138 -9.62 7.93 -12.84
N VAL A 139 -9.10 7.13 -13.77
CA VAL A 139 -7.91 6.29 -13.58
C VAL A 139 -6.76 7.03 -14.23
N THR A 140 -5.92 7.65 -13.42
CA THR A 140 -4.77 8.45 -13.86
C THR A 140 -3.50 7.79 -13.36
N ASP A 141 -2.59 7.44 -14.26
CA ASP A 141 -1.23 7.06 -13.89
C ASP A 141 -0.49 8.34 -13.52
N VAL A 142 -0.47 8.66 -12.22
CA VAL A 142 0.31 9.78 -11.67
C VAL A 142 1.59 9.18 -11.11
N GLU A 143 2.43 8.62 -11.98
CA GLU A 143 3.84 8.36 -11.67
C GLU A 143 4.74 9.53 -12.12
N GLU A 144 4.15 10.57 -12.71
CA GLU A 144 4.85 11.79 -13.11
C GLU A 144 4.44 12.94 -12.19
N ASP A 145 5.18 13.16 -11.11
CA ASP A 145 5.45 14.51 -10.60
C ASP A 145 6.62 14.46 -9.59
N ASP A 146 7.78 14.92 -10.09
CA ASP A 146 8.89 15.61 -9.40
C ASP A 146 10.30 15.08 -9.75
N ASP A 147 10.74 15.21 -11.02
CA ASP A 147 12.15 15.60 -11.28
C ASP A 147 12.52 16.04 -12.71
N ASP A 148 11.59 16.18 -13.68
CA ASP A 148 11.92 16.77 -14.99
C ASP A 148 10.81 17.70 -15.53
N LEU A 149 10.63 18.85 -14.87
CA LEU A 149 10.06 20.03 -15.55
C LEU A 149 11.14 20.70 -16.42
N ASP A 150 11.68 19.98 -17.41
CA ASP A 150 12.37 20.64 -18.52
C ASP A 150 11.31 21.17 -19.49
N THR A 151 11.06 22.47 -19.40
CA THR A 151 10.19 23.21 -20.31
C THR A 151 10.78 23.20 -21.72
N GLY A 152 10.49 22.15 -22.51
CA GLY A 152 11.04 22.05 -23.86
C GLY A 152 10.42 20.94 -24.71
N GLN A 153 9.23 21.20 -25.26
CA GLN A 153 8.46 20.33 -26.16
C GLN A 153 7.83 19.10 -25.49
N ILE A 154 6.53 19.22 -25.17
CA ILE A 154 5.68 18.06 -24.91
C ILE A 154 5.62 17.27 -26.23
N ASP A 155 6.33 16.16 -26.31
CA ASP A 155 6.22 15.25 -27.44
C ASP A 155 4.93 14.44 -27.29
N LEU A 156 3.87 14.90 -27.97
CA LEU A 156 2.56 14.23 -27.96
C LEU A 156 2.59 12.84 -28.61
N SER A 157 3.73 12.40 -29.17
CA SER A 157 3.90 11.05 -29.72
C SER A 157 4.23 9.98 -28.69
N GLU A 158 4.60 10.33 -27.45
CA GLU A 158 4.78 9.39 -26.33
C GLU A 158 3.44 9.04 -25.63
N ILE A 159 2.40 9.85 -25.81
CA ILE A 159 1.04 9.59 -25.29
C ILE A 159 0.35 8.42 -26.03
N GLU A 160 0.91 7.97 -27.16
CA GLU A 160 0.41 6.82 -27.93
C GLU A 160 0.96 5.46 -27.45
N GLU A 161 1.80 5.42 -26.41
CA GLU A 161 2.03 4.17 -25.69
C GLU A 161 0.74 3.80 -24.94
N GLN A 162 0.26 2.57 -25.14
CA GLN A 162 -0.93 2.04 -24.49
C GLN A 162 -0.87 2.34 -22.99
N VAL A 163 -1.63 3.35 -22.52
CA VAL A 163 -1.67 3.77 -21.11
C VAL A 163 -1.77 2.53 -20.23
N SER A 164 -0.64 2.13 -19.65
CA SER A 164 -0.52 0.89 -18.91
C SER A 164 -1.04 1.16 -17.51
N VAL A 165 -2.33 0.85 -17.33
CA VAL A 165 -3.02 1.04 -16.05
C VAL A 165 -2.27 0.31 -14.93
N THR A 166 -1.68 1.08 -14.03
CA THR A 166 -1.00 0.54 -12.84
C THR A 166 -2.02 0.07 -11.79
N VAL A 167 -1.60 -0.84 -10.90
CA VAL A 167 -2.46 -1.24 -9.77
C VAL A 167 -2.69 -0.05 -8.83
N ARG A 168 -1.67 0.80 -8.65
CA ARG A 168 -1.75 2.04 -7.88
C ARG A 168 -2.82 2.99 -8.42
N SER A 169 -2.88 3.22 -9.73
CA SER A 169 -3.88 4.13 -10.32
C SER A 169 -5.30 3.59 -10.14
N LEU A 170 -5.51 2.27 -10.23
CA LEU A 170 -6.78 1.63 -9.90
C LEU A 170 -7.15 1.80 -8.42
N VAL A 171 -6.20 1.58 -7.51
CA VAL A 171 -6.43 1.73 -6.06
C VAL A 171 -6.77 3.18 -5.71
N ARG A 172 -6.06 4.17 -6.26
CA ARG A 172 -6.37 5.59 -6.10
C ARG A 172 -7.78 5.91 -6.59
N ALA A 173 -8.16 5.41 -7.77
CA ALA A 173 -9.50 5.61 -8.30
C ALA A 173 -10.59 4.96 -7.42
N VAL A 174 -10.32 3.78 -6.85
CA VAL A 174 -11.22 3.14 -5.87
C VAL A 174 -11.32 3.97 -4.60
N ASN A 175 -10.23 4.52 -4.10
CA ASN A 175 -10.21 5.40 -2.92
C ASN A 175 -11.09 6.65 -3.12
N VAL A 176 -11.04 7.27 -4.31
CA VAL A 176 -11.94 8.39 -4.66
C VAL A 176 -13.41 7.95 -4.68
N LEU A 177 -13.72 6.73 -5.13
CA LEU A 177 -15.09 6.20 -5.06
C LEU A 177 -15.52 5.96 -3.61
N LEU A 178 -14.65 5.39 -2.77
CA LEU A 178 -14.92 5.18 -1.34
C LEU A 178 -15.25 6.51 -0.64
N ASP A 179 -14.54 7.58 -0.98
CA ASP A 179 -14.83 8.93 -0.47
C ASP A 179 -16.24 9.39 -0.83
N ARG A 180 -16.60 9.27 -2.11
CA ARG A 180 -17.91 9.69 -2.61
C ARG A 180 -19.06 8.88 -2.02
N HIS A 181 -18.81 7.63 -1.65
CA HIS A 181 -19.75 6.78 -0.92
C HIS A 181 -19.73 7.01 0.60
N GLY A 182 -18.92 7.94 1.11
CA GLY A 182 -18.83 8.27 2.53
C GLY A 182 -18.19 7.18 3.39
N VAL A 183 -17.46 6.25 2.77
CA VAL A 183 -16.68 5.24 3.50
C VAL A 183 -15.49 5.94 4.15
N ARG A 184 -15.11 5.54 5.36
CA ARG A 184 -14.03 6.20 6.11
C ARG A 184 -12.65 5.62 5.84
N GLU A 185 -12.63 4.31 5.57
CA GLU A 185 -11.41 3.57 5.32
C GLU A 185 -10.96 3.76 3.87
N ARG A 186 -9.64 3.68 3.64
CA ARG A 186 -9.01 3.74 2.32
C ARG A 186 -7.96 2.66 2.23
N PHE A 187 -7.76 2.15 1.02
CA PHE A 187 -6.63 1.29 0.72
C PHE A 187 -5.35 2.12 0.79
N VAL A 188 -4.40 1.69 1.60
CA VAL A 188 -3.08 2.30 1.74
C VAL A 188 -1.99 1.31 1.30
N PRO A 189 -0.95 1.78 0.58
CA PRO A 189 0.09 0.90 0.05
C PRO A 189 1.07 0.53 1.17
N LEU A 190 1.23 -0.76 1.42
CA LEU A 190 2.38 -1.25 2.17
C LEU A 190 3.64 -1.16 1.30
N ARG A 191 4.81 -1.18 1.95
CA ARG A 191 6.07 -1.32 1.22
C ARG A 191 6.09 -2.59 0.37
N GLY A 192 6.25 -2.40 -0.94
CA GLY A 192 6.48 -3.47 -1.90
C GLY A 192 7.93 -3.96 -1.91
N ASP A 193 8.17 -5.11 -2.53
CA ASP A 193 9.52 -5.69 -2.71
C ASP A 193 10.05 -5.54 -4.15
N GLY A 194 9.51 -4.56 -4.89
CA GLY A 194 9.82 -4.31 -6.30
C GLY A 194 9.15 -5.29 -7.28
N ARG A 195 8.54 -6.38 -6.78
CA ARG A 195 7.76 -7.33 -7.58
C ARG A 195 6.29 -7.36 -7.18
N ARG A 196 6.04 -7.26 -5.87
CA ARG A 196 4.72 -7.37 -5.27
C ARG A 196 4.30 -6.05 -4.67
N GLU A 197 3.06 -5.68 -4.96
CA GLU A 197 2.38 -4.53 -4.38
C GLU A 197 1.25 -4.99 -3.47
N ALA A 198 1.12 -4.37 -2.31
CA ALA A 198 0.14 -4.79 -1.32
C ALA A 198 -0.58 -3.62 -0.68
N PHE A 199 -1.87 -3.84 -0.42
CA PHE A 199 -2.76 -2.81 0.11
C PHE A 199 -3.63 -3.37 1.24
N LEU A 200 -3.89 -2.53 2.24
CA LEU A 200 -4.80 -2.79 3.35
C LEU A 200 -5.72 -1.59 3.53
N ALA A 201 -6.91 -1.80 4.08
CA ALA A 201 -7.79 -0.69 4.41
C ALA A 201 -7.54 -0.16 5.83
N ALA A 202 -7.31 1.14 5.94
CA ALA A 202 -7.11 1.83 7.20
C ALA A 202 -7.91 3.14 7.23
N GLY A 203 -8.23 3.64 8.42
CA GLY A 203 -8.66 5.03 8.60
C GLY A 203 -7.46 5.97 8.62
N VAL A 204 -7.72 7.29 8.61
CA VAL A 204 -6.67 8.32 8.61
C VAL A 204 -5.69 8.16 9.76
N SER A 205 -6.18 7.93 10.98
CA SER A 205 -5.32 7.84 12.18
C SER A 205 -4.44 6.60 12.15
N GLU A 206 -5.01 5.46 11.75
CA GLU A 206 -4.33 4.18 11.60
C GLU A 206 -3.26 4.27 10.50
N ALA A 207 -3.59 4.86 9.35
CA ALA A 207 -2.67 5.03 8.24
C ALA A 207 -1.49 5.96 8.58
N LEU A 208 -1.73 7.07 9.27
CA LEU A 208 -0.65 7.93 9.76
C LEU A 208 0.25 7.22 10.77
N SER A 209 -0.31 6.36 11.63
CA SER A 209 0.49 5.53 12.55
C SER A 209 1.39 4.55 11.77
N LEU A 210 0.87 3.92 10.72
CA LEU A 210 1.63 3.00 9.87
C LEU A 210 2.72 3.72 9.06
N CYS A 211 2.42 4.91 8.54
CA CYS A 211 3.39 5.78 7.86
C CYS A 211 4.56 6.12 8.77
N ASN A 212 4.28 6.59 9.99
CA ASN A 212 5.31 6.88 11.00
C ASN A 212 6.10 5.64 11.43
N GLY A 213 5.48 4.46 11.38
CA GLY A 213 6.12 3.17 11.64
C GLY A 213 6.89 2.59 10.45
N ALA A 214 7.05 3.36 9.36
CA ALA A 214 7.70 2.94 8.11
C ALA A 214 7.14 1.64 7.52
N CYS A 215 5.83 1.40 7.71
CA CYS A 215 5.13 0.22 7.18
C CYS A 215 4.54 0.47 5.78
N LEU A 216 4.33 1.74 5.42
CA LEU A 216 3.75 2.15 4.15
C LEU A 216 4.84 2.52 3.14
N GLU A 217 4.49 2.42 1.87
CA GLU A 217 5.34 2.91 0.78
C GLU A 217 5.37 4.43 0.72
N GLU A 218 4.22 5.08 0.98
CA GLU A 218 4.15 6.53 1.13
C GLU A 218 4.84 6.94 2.44
N ASP A 219 5.96 7.65 2.30
CA ASP A 219 6.85 8.04 3.38
C ASP A 219 6.54 9.43 3.96
N SER A 220 5.61 10.16 3.34
CA SER A 220 5.12 11.45 3.82
C SER A 220 3.61 11.43 4.04
N PRO A 221 3.12 12.05 5.13
CA PRO A 221 1.68 12.21 5.37
C PRO A 221 0.95 12.89 4.21
N GLU A 222 1.58 13.85 3.54
CA GLU A 222 0.97 14.60 2.44
C GLU A 222 0.69 13.69 1.23
N ARG A 223 1.68 12.94 0.77
CA ARG A 223 1.51 11.96 -0.31
C ARG A 223 0.54 10.83 0.06
N LEU A 224 0.55 10.40 1.32
CA LEU A 224 -0.41 9.41 1.81
C LEU A 224 -1.86 9.92 1.74
N MET A 225 -2.10 11.18 2.17
CA MET A 225 -3.44 11.78 2.12
C MET A 225 -3.92 11.94 0.68
N GLU A 226 -3.03 12.33 -0.23
CA GLU A 226 -3.32 12.41 -1.66
C GLU A 226 -3.64 11.03 -2.25
N PHE A 227 -2.78 10.03 -2.03
CA PHE A 227 -2.98 8.65 -2.50
C PHE A 227 -4.32 8.07 -2.00
N ALA A 228 -4.63 8.31 -0.73
CA ALA A 228 -5.82 7.80 -0.09
C ALA A 228 -7.09 8.60 -0.42
N ALA A 229 -6.99 9.74 -1.10
CA ALA A 229 -8.11 10.64 -1.37
C ALA A 229 -8.92 10.97 -0.10
N TRP A 230 -8.22 11.47 0.92
CA TRP A 230 -8.79 12.00 2.17
C TRP A 230 -8.81 13.54 2.19
#